data_AF-A0A399NRW7-F1
#
_entry.id   AF-A0A399NRW7-F1
#
_cell.length_a   1.000
_cell.length_b   1.000
_cell.length_c   1.000
_cell.angle_alpha   90.00
_cell.angle_beta   90.00
_cell.angle_gamma   90.00
#
_symmetry.space_group_name_H-M   'P 1'
#
loop_
_entity.id
_entity.type
_entity.pdbx_description
1 polymer ?
#
loop_
_entity_poly.entity_id
_entity_poly.type
_entity_poly.pdbx_seq_one_letter_code
_entity_poly.pdbx_strand_id
1 'polypeptide(L)'
;GACVAAASGRVGVARLRELLELRERTSEFTVMPARGLVLERVGYPPDAELRARNEITRARRGAHEVDTISEGAATAARDLARLADTPGIA
;
A
#
# COMPACT_ATOMS: atom_id res chain seq x y z
N GLY A 1 -10.24 -16.75 -0.67
CA GLY A 1 -11.68 -16.92 -0.42
C GLY A 1 -12.25 -17.82 -1.49
N ALA A 2 -12.36 -17.32 -2.72
CA ALA A 2 -12.83 -18.05 -3.90
C ALA A 2 -12.25 -19.48 -4.06
N CYS A 3 -10.92 -19.63 -4.09
CA CYS A 3 -10.30 -20.96 -4.27
C CYS A 3 -10.68 -21.97 -3.18
N VAL A 4 -10.75 -21.51 -1.92
CA VAL A 4 -11.18 -22.35 -0.79
C VAL A 4 -12.66 -22.72 -0.91
N ALA A 5 -13.51 -21.77 -1.30
CA ALA A 5 -14.92 -22.02 -1.51
C ALA A 5 -15.16 -23.05 -2.63
N ALA A 6 -14.42 -22.95 -3.74
CA ALA A 6 -14.47 -23.93 -4.83
C ALA A 6 -13.95 -25.31 -4.41
N ALA A 7 -12.79 -25.38 -3.76
CA ALA A 7 -12.24 -26.65 -3.28
C ALA A 7 -13.17 -27.34 -2.26
N SER A 8 -13.88 -26.57 -1.44
CA SER A 8 -14.89 -27.08 -0.50
C SER A 8 -16.25 -27.41 -1.13
N GLY A 9 -16.44 -27.19 -2.44
CA GLY A 9 -17.70 -27.42 -3.14
C GLY A 9 -18.82 -26.41 -2.84
N ARG A 10 -18.52 -25.32 -2.12
CA ARG A 10 -19.52 -24.29 -1.75
C ARG A 10 -19.87 -23.35 -2.90
N VAL A 11 -18.94 -23.16 -3.84
CA VAL A 11 -19.15 -22.33 -5.04
C VAL A 11 -18.56 -23.06 -6.24
N GLY A 12 -19.35 -23.23 -7.30
CA GLY A 12 -18.87 -23.88 -8.53
C GLY A 12 -17.85 -23.03 -9.28
N VAL A 13 -16.93 -23.67 -10.02
CA VAL A 13 -15.91 -22.97 -10.84
C VAL A 13 -16.57 -22.10 -11.92
N ALA A 14 -17.66 -22.56 -12.52
CA ALA A 14 -18.44 -21.78 -13.48
C ALA A 14 -18.97 -20.47 -12.85
N ARG A 15 -19.48 -20.55 -11.62
CA ARG A 15 -19.96 -19.37 -10.89
C ARG A 15 -18.84 -18.39 -10.58
N LEU A 16 -17.64 -18.87 -10.21
CA LEU A 16 -16.49 -17.99 -10.00
C LEU A 16 -16.10 -17.21 -11.27
N ARG A 17 -16.33 -17.78 -12.46
CA ARG A 17 -16.10 -17.08 -13.73
C ARG A 17 -17.12 -15.97 -13.94
N GLU A 18 -18.40 -16.23 -13.69
CA GLU A 18 -19.45 -15.21 -13.75
C GLU A 18 -19.16 -14.05 -12.79
N LEU A 19 -18.70 -14.35 -11.57
CA LEU A 19 -18.26 -13.34 -10.60
C LEU A 19 -17.10 -12.47 -11.08
N LEU A 20 -16.16 -13.04 -11.83
CA LEU A 20 -15.04 -12.27 -12.40
C LEU A 20 -15.53 -11.24 -13.43
N GLU A 21 -16.61 -11.54 -14.15
CA GLU A 21 -17.18 -10.70 -15.20
C GLU A 21 -18.05 -9.56 -14.65
N LEU A 22 -18.70 -9.76 -13.50
CA LEU A 22 -19.59 -8.80 -12.85
C LEU A 22 -18.91 -7.46 -12.48
N ARG A 23 -17.59 -7.43 -12.23
CA ARG A 23 -16.79 -6.23 -11.86
C ARG A 23 -17.32 -5.41 -10.67
N GLU A 24 -18.25 -5.97 -9.90
CA GLU A 24 -18.77 -5.41 -8.66
C GLU A 24 -18.34 -6.26 -7.47
N ARG A 25 -18.32 -5.64 -6.29
CA ARG A 25 -17.98 -6.35 -5.07
C ARG A 25 -19.19 -7.13 -4.58
N THR A 26 -19.08 -8.46 -4.57
CA THR A 26 -20.09 -9.37 -4.02
C THR A 26 -19.60 -10.01 -2.72
N SER A 27 -20.53 -10.60 -1.96
CA SER A 27 -20.25 -11.30 -0.69
C SER A 27 -20.44 -12.81 -0.79
N GLU A 28 -20.24 -13.38 -1.97
CA GLU A 28 -20.53 -14.79 -2.29
C GLU A 28 -19.64 -15.80 -1.53
N PHE A 29 -18.51 -15.34 -1.02
CA PHE A 29 -17.66 -16.10 -0.12
C PHE A 29 -17.00 -15.17 0.89
N THR A 30 -16.71 -15.73 2.06
CA THR A 30 -16.02 -15.01 3.13
C THR A 30 -14.58 -14.68 2.74
N VAL A 31 -14.13 -13.48 3.12
CA VAL A 31 -12.72 -13.08 3.04
C VAL A 31 -11.90 -14.00 3.95
N MET A 32 -10.75 -14.47 3.46
CA MET A 32 -9.88 -15.31 4.27
C MET A 32 -9.24 -14.47 5.40
N PRO A 33 -9.01 -15.05 6.57
CA PRO A 33 -8.26 -14.38 7.63
C PRO A 33 -6.89 -13.90 7.14
N ALA A 34 -6.43 -12.75 7.64
CA ALA A 34 -5.09 -12.22 7.31
C ALA A 34 -3.95 -13.07 7.88
N ARG A 35 -4.21 -13.79 8.99
CA ARG A 35 -3.24 -14.73 9.55
C ARG A 35 -2.91 -15.83 8.52
N GLY A 36 -1.63 -15.98 8.20
CA GLY A 36 -1.15 -16.90 7.17
C GLY A 36 -0.95 -16.28 5.78
N LEU A 37 -1.33 -15.01 5.57
CA LEU A 37 -0.94 -14.27 4.38
C LEU A 37 0.38 -13.53 4.64
N VAL A 38 1.39 -13.81 3.82
CA VAL A 38 2.73 -13.20 3.94
C VAL A 38 3.13 -12.62 2.58
N LEU A 39 3.69 -11.40 2.57
CA LEU A 39 4.33 -10.83 1.40
C LEU A 39 5.69 -11.53 1.20
N GLU A 40 5.77 -12.37 0.18
CA GLU A 40 6.94 -13.21 -0.09
C GLU A 40 8.05 -12.43 -0.81
N ARG A 41 7.68 -11.65 -1.84
CA ARG A 41 8.63 -10.90 -2.67
C ARG A 41 7.95 -9.71 -3.33
N VAL A 42 8.72 -8.65 -3.55
CA VAL A 42 8.36 -7.56 -4.47
C VAL A 42 9.28 -7.66 -5.69
N GLY A 43 8.70 -7.85 -6.87
CA GLY A 43 9.44 -7.87 -8.13
C GLY A 43 9.63 -6.46 -8.67
N TYR A 44 10.87 -6.08 -8.90
CA TYR A 44 11.23 -4.83 -9.60
C TYR A 44 11.84 -5.16 -10.96
N PRO A 45 11.65 -4.30 -11.99
CA PRO A 45 12.35 -4.46 -13.24
C PRO A 45 13.86 -4.25 -13.03
N PRO A 46 14.71 -4.62 -14.00
CA PRO A 46 16.15 -4.38 -13.93
C PRO A 46 16.48 -2.91 -13.63
N ASP A 47 17.59 -2.66 -12.95
CA ASP A 47 17.99 -1.31 -12.53
C ASP A 47 18.03 -0.29 -13.67
N ALA A 48 18.46 -0.72 -14.86
CA ALA A 48 18.49 0.11 -16.06
C ALA A 48 17.10 0.62 -16.49
N GLU A 49 16.03 -0.10 -16.14
CA GLU A 49 14.65 0.21 -16.49
C GLU A 49 13.90 0.97 -15.38
N LEU A 50 14.44 1.00 -14.16
CA LEU A 50 13.76 1.62 -13.01
C LEU A 50 13.46 3.10 -13.25
N ARG A 51 14.39 3.84 -13.85
CA ARG A 51 14.19 5.28 -14.14
C ARG A 51 13.02 5.49 -15.09
N ALA A 52 12.99 4.75 -16.19
CA ALA A 52 11.90 4.83 -17.17
C ALA A 52 10.56 4.44 -16.54
N ARG A 53 10.53 3.39 -15.70
CA ARG A 53 9.31 3.00 -14.97
C ARG A 53 8.86 4.08 -14.00
N ASN A 54 9.78 4.74 -13.31
CA ASN A 54 9.47 5.86 -12.41
C ASN A 54 8.84 7.03 -13.18
N GLU A 55 9.37 7.39 -14.34
CA GLU A 55 8.82 8.47 -15.18
C GLU A 55 7.35 8.22 -15.56
N ILE A 56 6.97 6.97 -15.86
CA ILE A 56 5.59 6.59 -16.20
C ILE A 56 4.66 6.61 -14.99
N THR A 57 5.13 6.13 -13.84
CA THR A 57 4.27 5.82 -12.68
C THR A 57 4.25 6.91 -11.60
N ARG A 58 5.22 7.83 -11.63
CA ARG A 58 5.36 8.84 -10.59
C ARG A 58 4.26 9.89 -10.71
N ALA A 59 3.34 9.88 -9.73
CA ALA A 59 2.54 11.05 -9.41
C ALA A 59 3.47 12.14 -8.85
N ARG A 60 3.85 13.11 -9.68
CA ARG A 60 4.61 14.28 -9.23
C ARG A 60 3.67 15.17 -8.43
N ARG A 61 3.97 15.34 -7.14
CA ARG A 61 3.31 16.34 -6.28
C ARG A 61 3.72 17.75 -6.73
N GLY A 62 2.80 18.71 -6.67
CA GLY A 62 3.10 20.10 -6.97
C GLY A 62 4.01 20.74 -5.92
N ALA A 63 4.66 21.86 -6.25
CA ALA A 63 5.56 22.56 -5.32
C ALA A 63 4.90 22.88 -3.97
N HIS A 64 3.66 23.37 -4.00
CA HIS A 64 2.86 23.70 -2.81
C HIS A 64 2.63 22.51 -1.84
N GLU A 65 2.59 21.27 -2.34
CA GLU A 65 2.45 20.07 -1.50
C GLU A 65 3.78 19.66 -0.85
N VAL A 66 4.91 20.02 -1.46
CA VAL A 66 6.25 19.72 -0.95
C VAL A 66 6.67 20.76 0.09
N ASP A 67 6.32 22.02 -0.14
CA ASP A 67 6.63 23.12 0.78
C ASP A 67 6.04 22.88 2.17
N THR A 68 4.78 22.42 2.27
CA THR A 68 4.14 22.11 3.56
C THR A 68 4.84 21.00 4.35
N ILE A 69 5.34 19.95 3.68
CA ILE A 69 6.07 18.84 4.32
C ILE A 69 7.47 19.30 4.74
N SER A 70 8.14 20.09 3.90
CA SER A 70 9.46 20.67 4.18
C SER A 70 9.41 21.66 5.36
N GLU A 71 8.40 22.53 5.38
CA GLU A 71 8.13 23.47 6.47
C GLU A 71 7.78 22.74 7.77
N GLY A 72 7.00 21.66 7.68
CA GLY A 72 6.71 20.78 8.81
C GLY A 72 7.97 20.09 9.36
N ALA A 73 8.83 19.58 8.49
CA ALA A 73 10.10 18.97 8.87
C ALA A 73 11.06 20.00 9.50
N ALA A 74 11.14 21.21 8.96
CA ALA A 74 11.93 22.31 9.52
C ALA A 74 11.41 22.76 10.89
N THR A 75 10.09 22.73 11.09
CA THR A 75 9.46 23.06 12.39
C THR A 75 9.75 21.98 13.42
N ALA A 76 9.57 20.70 13.07
CA ALA A 76 9.92 19.58 13.94
C ALA A 76 11.41 19.59 14.35
N ALA A 77 12.32 19.95 13.42
CA ALA A 77 13.74 20.09 13.73
C ALA A 77 14.04 21.22 14.73
N ARG A 78 13.34 22.36 14.61
CA ARG A 78 13.45 23.47 15.58
C ARG A 78 12.90 23.09 16.95
N ASP A 79 11.77 22.40 16.98
CA ASP A 79 11.15 21.96 18.23
C ASP A 79 12.04 20.93 18.95
N LEU A 80 12.66 20.01 18.20
CA LEU A 80 13.61 19.04 18.74
C LEU A 80 14.86 19.73 19.32
N ALA A 81 15.38 20.76 18.65
CA ALA A 81 16.50 21.55 19.16
C ALA A 81 16.14 22.29 20.47
N ARG A 82 14.93 22.89 20.53
CA ARG A 82 14.44 23.55 21.75
C ARG A 82 14.27 22.56 22.92
N LEU A 83 13.80 21.35 22.64
CA LEU A 83 13.67 20.28 23.64
C LEU A 83 15.04 19.85 24.19
N ALA A 84 16.07 19.76 23.35
CA ALA A 84 17.43 19.43 23.76
C ALA A 84 18.07 20.54 24.64
N ASP A 85 17.71 21.80 24.40
CA ASP A 85 18.17 22.95 25.19
C ASP A 85 17.38 23.18 26.48
N THR A 86 16.36 22.35 26.79
CA THR A 86 15.55 22.51 27.99
C THR A 86 16.30 21.97 29.22
N PRO A 87 16.74 22.82 30.17
CA PRO A 87 17.47 22.36 31.34
C PRO A 87 16.56 21.55 32.27
N GLY A 88 17.03 20.36 32.68
CA GLY A 88 16.35 19.49 33.66
C GLY A 88 15.74 18.19 33.12
N ILE A 89 16.04 17.79 31.88
CA ILE A 89 15.64 16.49 31.29
C ILE A 89 16.84 15.57 30.99
N ALA A 90 17.97 15.78 31.67
CA ALA A 90 19.12 14.88 31.69
C ALA A 90 19.45 14.50 33.13
#